data_AF-A0A403FA75-F1
#
_entry.id   AF-A0A403FA75-F1
#
_cell.length_a   1.000
_cell.length_b   1.000
_cell.length_c   1.000
_cell.angle_alpha   90.00
_cell.angle_beta   90.00
_cell.angle_gamma   90.00
#
_symmetry.space_group_name_H-M   'P 1'
#
loop_
_entity.id
_entity.type
_entity.pdbx_description
1 polymer ?
#
loop_
_entity_poly.entity_id
_entity_poly.type
_entity_poly.pdbx_seq_one_letter_code
_entity_poly.pdbx_strand_id
1 'polypeptide(L)'
;TSAVFGPETWLRMKTPADHTWSNGEAIWYDRMVFGLSPGGKVKIWFSDVAGRPSLPVKPLKMRTRSGNDLNICKDYVVSGGSFNFLQSTQDFIKGKTYPYGNWD
;
A
#
# COMPACT_ATOMS: atom_id res chain seq x y z
N THR A 1 -3.55 -11.09 3.58
CA THR A 1 -4.39 -9.89 3.46
C THR A 1 -5.28 -10.03 2.24
N SER A 2 -6.55 -9.60 2.30
CA SER A 2 -7.50 -9.67 1.17
C SER A 2 -8.31 -8.37 1.06
N ALA A 3 -8.58 -7.92 -0.16
CA ALA A 3 -9.42 -6.75 -0.43
C ALA A 3 -10.47 -7.07 -1.51
N VAL A 4 -11.68 -6.52 -1.36
CA VAL A 4 -12.77 -6.58 -2.33
C VAL A 4 -13.10 -5.15 -2.74
N PHE A 5 -13.08 -4.88 -4.04
CA PHE A 5 -13.33 -3.57 -4.61
C PHE A 5 -14.75 -3.47 -5.16
N GLY A 6 -15.28 -2.25 -5.13
CA GLY A 6 -16.62 -1.98 -5.65
C GLY A 6 -16.64 -1.80 -7.17
N PRO A 7 -17.84 -1.77 -7.76
CA PRO A 7 -18.00 -1.50 -9.18
C PRO A 7 -17.39 -0.16 -9.60
N GLU A 8 -17.36 0.84 -8.71
CA GLU A 8 -16.71 2.13 -8.93
C GLU A 8 -15.20 2.01 -9.22
N THR A 9 -14.49 1.14 -8.49
CA THR A 9 -13.06 0.90 -8.73
C THR A 9 -12.87 0.28 -10.11
N TRP A 10 -13.70 -0.70 -10.45
CA TRP A 10 -13.67 -1.35 -11.77
C TRP A 10 -14.01 -0.38 -12.90
N LEU A 11 -15.02 0.47 -12.69
CA LEU A 11 -15.41 1.50 -13.64
C LEU A 11 -14.24 2.48 -13.85
N ARG A 12 -13.58 2.92 -12.77
CA ARG A 12 -12.42 3.80 -12.86
C ARG A 12 -11.27 3.22 -13.67
N MET A 13 -11.03 1.92 -13.60
CA MET A 13 -9.99 1.23 -14.40
C MET A 13 -10.38 1.06 -15.87
N LYS A 14 -11.68 1.06 -16.18
CA LYS A 14 -12.25 0.91 -17.54
C LYS A 14 -12.70 2.21 -18.18
N THR A 15 -12.52 3.34 -17.50
CA THR A 15 -12.84 4.64 -18.03
C THR A 15 -11.54 5.41 -18.14
N PRO A 16 -11.17 5.89 -19.35
CA PRO A 16 -9.96 6.68 -19.48
C PRO A 16 -10.08 7.94 -18.60
N ALA A 17 -8.94 8.46 -18.18
CA ALA A 17 -8.91 9.72 -17.46
C ALA A 17 -9.45 10.86 -18.33
N ASP A 18 -9.84 11.94 -17.67
CA ASP A 18 -10.25 13.20 -18.28
C ASP A 18 -9.09 13.97 -18.96
N HIS A 19 -7.89 13.39 -18.93
CA HIS A 19 -6.68 13.92 -19.54
C HIS A 19 -5.95 12.82 -20.32
N THR A 20 -5.08 13.26 -21.22
CA THR A 20 -4.28 12.41 -22.11
C THR A 20 -2.80 12.62 -21.87
N TRP A 21 -1.97 11.73 -22.42
CA TRP A 21 -0.54 12.03 -22.58
C TRP A 21 -0.33 13.22 -23.52
N SER A 22 0.89 13.75 -23.53
CA SER A 22 1.29 14.84 -24.43
C SER A 22 1.19 14.45 -25.92
N ASN A 23 1.23 13.15 -26.23
CA ASN A 23 1.03 12.59 -27.56
C ASN A 23 -0.46 12.36 -27.92
N GLY A 24 -1.40 12.70 -27.04
CA GLY A 24 -2.85 12.54 -27.26
C GLY A 24 -3.42 11.17 -26.91
N GLU A 25 -2.61 10.22 -26.43
CA GLU A 25 -3.11 8.90 -26.02
C GLU A 25 -3.95 8.97 -24.74
N ALA A 26 -4.96 8.11 -24.65
CA ALA A 26 -5.90 8.08 -23.54
C ALA A 26 -5.31 7.43 -22.28
N ILE A 27 -5.39 8.10 -21.12
CA ILE A 27 -4.84 7.64 -19.83
C ILE A 27 -5.73 6.64 -19.13
N TRP A 28 -5.13 5.57 -18.60
CA TRP A 28 -5.82 4.55 -17.82
C TRP A 28 -5.19 4.42 -16.43
N TYR A 29 -6.02 4.23 -15.42
CA TYR A 29 -5.56 3.90 -14.07
C TYR A 29 -5.43 2.38 -13.94
N ASP A 30 -4.34 1.85 -14.49
CA ASP A 30 -4.06 0.41 -14.56
C ASP A 30 -3.26 -0.12 -13.35
N ARG A 31 -2.67 0.78 -12.56
CA ARG A 31 -1.84 0.44 -11.40
C ARG A 31 -2.48 0.87 -10.09
N MET A 32 -2.53 -0.06 -9.14
CA MET A 32 -2.91 0.20 -7.75
C MET A 32 -1.74 -0.05 -6.81
N VAL A 33 -1.65 0.76 -5.76
CA VAL A 33 -0.65 0.65 -4.71
C VAL A 33 -1.36 0.39 -3.38
N PHE A 34 -0.79 -0.52 -2.60
CA PHE A 34 -1.22 -0.84 -1.25
C PHE A 34 -0.15 -0.34 -0.29
N GLY A 35 -0.42 0.79 0.34
CA GLY A 35 0.40 1.25 1.45
C GLY A 35 0.12 0.41 2.68
N LEU A 36 1.17 0.12 3.46
CA LEU A 36 1.05 -0.47 4.79
C LEU A 36 1.70 0.46 5.80
N SER A 37 0.93 0.96 6.77
CA SER A 37 1.49 1.71 7.88
C SER A 37 2.04 0.75 8.96
N PRO A 38 3.04 1.14 9.76
CA PRO A 38 3.52 0.38 10.92
C PRO A 38 2.42 -0.08 11.90
N GLY A 39 1.28 0.59 11.93
CA GLY A 39 0.10 0.18 12.69
C GLY A 39 -0.74 -0.92 12.05
N GLY A 40 -0.31 -1.49 10.92
CA GLY A 40 -1.05 -2.51 10.17
C GLY A 40 -2.29 -1.99 9.43
N LYS A 41 -2.48 -0.67 9.37
CA LYS A 41 -3.54 -0.04 8.57
C LYS A 41 -3.09 0.01 7.11
N VAL A 42 -3.94 -0.46 6.20
CA VAL A 42 -3.67 -0.42 4.76
C VAL A 42 -4.51 0.69 4.13
N LYS A 43 -3.86 1.53 3.31
CA LYS A 43 -4.53 2.47 2.40
C LYS A 43 -4.21 2.05 0.97
N ILE A 44 -5.18 2.26 0.08
CA ILE A 44 -5.09 1.85 -1.31
C ILE A 44 -5.29 3.10 -2.16
N TRP A 45 -4.52 3.22 -3.24
CA TRP A 45 -4.70 4.27 -4.23
C TRP A 45 -4.36 3.75 -5.62
N PHE A 46 -4.94 4.36 -6.64
CA PHE A 46 -4.36 4.29 -7.98
C PHE A 46 -3.08 5.12 -8.00
N SER A 47 -2.03 4.62 -8.67
CA SER A 47 -0.77 5.34 -8.81
C SER A 47 -0.97 6.71 -9.44
N ASP A 48 -0.02 7.62 -9.18
CA ASP A 48 0.11 8.82 -10.00
C ASP A 48 0.35 8.44 -11.47
N VAL A 49 -0.28 9.16 -12.38
CA VAL A 49 -0.14 8.95 -13.83
C VAL A 49 -0.11 10.33 -14.49
N ALA A 50 0.77 10.52 -15.47
CA ALA A 50 0.91 11.76 -16.23
C ALA A 50 1.05 13.04 -15.36
N GLY A 51 1.78 12.96 -14.25
CA GLY A 51 2.01 14.10 -13.35
C GLY A 51 0.80 14.50 -12.50
N ARG A 52 -0.28 13.70 -12.49
CA ARG A 52 -1.43 13.87 -11.60
C ARG A 52 -1.25 13.06 -10.31
N PRO A 53 -1.75 13.55 -9.17
CA PRO A 53 -1.59 12.85 -7.90
C PRO A 53 -2.31 11.49 -7.90
N SER A 54 -1.84 10.59 -7.05
CA SER A 54 -2.50 9.32 -6.76
C SER A 54 -3.94 9.51 -6.28
N LEU A 55 -4.82 8.61 -6.68
CA LEU A 55 -6.25 8.67 -6.34
C LEU A 55 -6.60 7.64 -5.26
N PRO A 56 -7.04 8.07 -4.07
CA PRO A 56 -7.42 7.14 -3.01
C PRO A 56 -8.56 6.21 -3.44
N VAL A 57 -8.46 4.93 -3.06
CA VAL A 57 -9.47 3.90 -3.30
C VAL A 57 -9.97 3.36 -1.97
N LYS A 58 -11.29 3.44 -1.76
CA LYS A 58 -11.95 2.81 -0.62
C LYS A 58 -12.49 1.43 -1.04
N PRO A 59 -11.91 0.32 -0.56
CA PRO A 59 -12.46 -1.00 -0.85
C PRO A 59 -13.79 -1.20 -0.13
N LEU A 60 -14.64 -2.07 -0.68
CA LEU A 60 -15.88 -2.50 -0.03
C LEU A 60 -15.59 -3.31 1.23
N LYS A 61 -14.57 -4.17 1.16
CA LYS A 61 -14.15 -5.01 2.28
C LYS A 61 -12.65 -5.17 2.25
N MET A 62 -12.01 -4.98 3.40
CA MET A 62 -10.59 -5.21 3.57
C MET A 62 -10.36 -6.03 4.83
N ARG A 63 -9.48 -7.03 4.72
CA ARG A 63 -9.00 -7.81 5.87
C ARG A 63 -7.49 -7.84 5.84
N THR A 64 -6.89 -7.09 6.76
CA THR A 64 -5.46 -7.18 7.04
C THR A 64 -5.21 -8.33 8.00
N ARG A 65 -4.06 -8.99 7.83
CA ARG A 65 -3.57 -10.04 8.72
C ARG A 65 -2.23 -9.57 9.27
N SER A 66 -2.03 -9.62 10.58
CA SER A 66 -0.82 -9.18 11.28
C SER A 66 -0.57 -10.06 12.50
N GLY A 67 0.67 -10.06 13.02
CA GLY A 67 1.04 -10.87 14.18
C GLY A 67 0.73 -12.36 13.97
N ASN A 68 0.08 -12.98 14.96
CA ASN A 68 -0.29 -14.40 14.91
C ASN A 68 -1.28 -14.77 13.80
N ASP A 69 -1.94 -13.80 13.16
CA ASP A 69 -2.85 -14.06 12.03
C ASP A 69 -2.14 -13.98 10.67
N LEU A 70 -0.88 -13.53 10.64
CA LEU A 70 -0.07 -13.44 9.43
C LEU A 70 0.43 -14.84 9.04
N ASN A 71 -0.30 -15.51 8.16
CA ASN A 71 0.08 -16.85 7.69
C ASN A 71 1.16 -16.83 6.58
N ILE A 72 1.43 -15.66 6.03
CA ILE A 72 2.53 -15.45 5.08
C ILE A 72 3.78 -15.17 5.92
N CYS A 73 4.89 -15.84 5.61
CA CYS A 73 6.13 -15.78 6.40
C CYS A 73 6.07 -16.40 7.82
N LYS A 74 5.00 -17.11 8.18
CA LYS A 74 4.80 -17.65 9.54
C LYS A 74 5.85 -18.68 9.98
N ASP A 75 6.53 -19.28 9.01
CA ASP A 75 7.64 -20.21 9.19
C ASP A 75 8.84 -19.85 8.30
N TYR A 76 8.90 -18.59 7.84
CA TYR A 76 10.04 -18.11 7.06
C TYR A 76 11.23 -17.93 8.00
N VAL A 77 11.97 -19.02 8.18
CA VAL A 77 13.30 -18.99 8.78
C VAL A 77 14.24 -18.39 7.74
N VAL A 78 14.80 -17.22 8.02
CA VAL A 78 15.88 -16.66 7.20
C VAL A 78 17.07 -17.61 7.31
N SER A 79 17.24 -18.51 6.35
CA SER A 79 18.38 -19.42 6.30
C SER A 79 19.65 -18.62 6.04
N GLY A 80 20.36 -18.24 7.11
CA GLY A 80 21.72 -17.69 7.02
C GLY A 80 21.93 -16.23 7.38
N GLY A 81 20.98 -15.55 8.03
CA GLY A 81 21.20 -14.18 8.51
C GLY A 81 20.77 -14.02 9.95
N SER A 82 21.71 -13.92 10.89
CA SER A 82 21.40 -13.29 12.17
C SER A 82 20.99 -11.84 11.86
N PHE A 83 19.68 -11.59 11.82
CA PHE A 83 19.15 -10.23 11.89
C PHE A 83 19.38 -9.76 13.34
N ASN A 84 20.65 -9.46 13.65
CA ASN A 84 21.00 -8.77 14.87
C ASN A 84 20.41 -7.37 14.70
N PHE A 85 19.31 -7.10 15.40
CA PHE A 85 18.83 -5.74 15.55
C PHE A 85 19.97 -4.93 16.15
N LEU A 86 20.61 -4.10 15.32
CA LEU A 86 21.70 -3.26 15.77
C LEU A 86 21.18 -2.37 16.89
N GLN A 87 21.91 -2.31 18.01
CA GLN A 87 21.53 -1.47 19.14
C GLN A 87 21.33 -0.01 18.68
N SER A 88 22.15 0.46 17.74
CA SER A 88 22.02 1.77 17.10
C SER A 88 20.68 1.97 16.38
N THR A 89 20.13 0.94 15.74
CA THR A 89 18.80 0.98 15.12
C THR A 89 17.70 1.03 16.17
N GLN A 90 17.82 0.23 17.24
CA GLN A 90 16.84 0.26 18.34
C GLN A 90 16.83 1.62 19.03
N ASP A 91 18.00 2.17 19.34
CA ASP A 91 18.17 3.49 19.97
C ASP A 91 17.67 4.60 19.04
N PHE A 92 17.92 4.48 17.73
CA PHE A 92 17.41 5.42 16.73
C PHE A 92 15.88 5.42 16.65
N ILE A 93 15.22 4.27 16.79
CA ILE A 93 13.76 4.12 16.71
C ILE A 93 13.09 4.49 18.04
N LYS A 94 13.77 4.28 19.17
CA LYS A 94 13.24 4.48 20.52
C LYS A 94 12.73 5.91 20.72
N GLY A 95 11.46 6.04 21.13
CA GLY A 95 10.83 7.33 21.40
C GLY A 95 10.45 8.14 20.15
N LYS A 96 10.75 7.66 18.94
CA LYS A 96 10.29 8.32 17.71
C LYS A 96 8.83 7.99 17.44
N THR A 97 8.03 9.04 17.29
CA THR A 97 6.71 8.93 16.68
C THR A 97 6.90 9.07 15.18
N TYR A 98 6.83 7.95 14.46
CA TYR A 98 6.87 8.00 13.00
C TYR A 98 5.51 8.50 12.50
N PRO A 99 5.46 9.62 11.75
CA PRO A 99 4.20 10.13 11.21
C PRO A 99 3.60 9.14 10.19
N TYR A 100 4.44 8.27 9.64
CA TYR A 100 4.07 7.14 8.81
C TYR A 100 3.49 6.06 9.73
N GLY A 101 2.19 6.13 10.01
CA GLY A 101 1.58 5.23 10.99
C GLY A 101 0.13 5.58 11.21
N ASN A 102 -0.13 6.88 11.41
CA ASN A 102 -1.47 7.38 11.61
C ASN A 102 -2.10 7.80 10.28
N TRP A 103 -2.64 6.79 9.63
CA TRP A 103 -3.47 6.95 8.44
C TRP A 103 -4.92 6.97 8.91
N ASP A 104 -5.32 8.04 9.58
CA ASP A 104 -6.73 8.34 9.84
C ASP A 104 -7.49 8.54 8.52
#